data_AF-A0A661DUX0-F1
#
_entry.id   AF-A0A661DUX0-F1
#
_cell.length_a   1.000
_cell.length_b   1.000
_cell.length_c   1.000
_cell.angle_alpha   90.00
_cell.angle_beta   90.00
_cell.angle_gamma   90.00
#
_symmetry.space_group_name_H-M   'P 1'
#
loop_
_entity.id
_entity.type
_entity.pdbx_description
1 polymer ?
#
loop_
_entity_poly.entity_id
_entity_poly.type
_entity_poly.pdbx_seq_one_letter_code
_entity_poly.pdbx_strand_id
1 'polypeptide(L)'
;LISLWQKQLIAFQSHPELSDDQRLWVYVGLLDQIALSKQSVTPELAKEIASSVSLAIASAKDPYQQITSTYAGYHALKESGQTEKAKSLLQSQVKKNNNPAYWMLTLANLAQSADQPDMALNWYSEAYRQSKGTATRLQWGSYYLVGLVTLSPQNFTAISGLVHNLIDETTQLTDGVAGRNQKAVQRILTTLQQWASEPPQVELLAYAELAVRENCKRQYPQQPDRADCLALTDHFSD
;
A
#
# COMPACT_ATOMS: atom_id res chain seq x y z
N LEU A 1 -30.95 12.80 -10.94
CA LEU A 1 -30.11 12.56 -9.75
C LEU A 1 -28.62 12.82 -10.06
N ILE A 2 -28.01 12.11 -11.02
CA ILE A 2 -26.58 12.28 -11.39
C ILE A 2 -26.21 13.72 -11.81
N SER A 3 -27.06 14.39 -12.59
CA SER A 3 -26.83 15.79 -12.99
C SER A 3 -26.93 16.80 -11.83
N LEU A 4 -27.74 16.49 -10.80
CA LEU A 4 -27.84 17.31 -9.59
C LEU A 4 -26.57 17.16 -8.73
N TRP A 5 -26.07 15.93 -8.60
CA TRP A 5 -24.79 15.65 -7.94
C TRP A 5 -23.61 16.34 -8.65
N GLN A 6 -23.58 16.30 -9.99
CA GLN A 6 -22.55 17.01 -10.77
C GLN A 6 -22.52 18.50 -10.47
N LYS A 7 -23.70 19.13 -10.52
CA LYS A 7 -23.86 20.55 -10.28
C LYS A 7 -23.38 20.92 -8.87
N GLN A 8 -23.66 20.05 -7.88
CA GLN A 8 -23.24 20.27 -6.51
C GLN A 8 -21.73 20.11 -6.32
N LEU A 9 -21.09 19.11 -6.95
CA LEU A 9 -19.64 18.95 -6.92
C LEU A 9 -18.93 20.15 -7.55
N ILE A 10 -19.42 20.62 -8.71
CA ILE A 10 -18.88 21.83 -9.36
C ILE A 10 -19.01 23.05 -8.44
N ALA A 11 -20.15 23.21 -7.76
CA ALA A 11 -20.35 24.30 -6.81
C ALA A 11 -19.40 24.21 -5.60
N PHE A 12 -19.02 23.01 -5.17
CA PHE A 12 -18.09 22.82 -4.06
C PHE A 12 -16.63 23.11 -4.41
N GLN A 13 -16.22 23.03 -5.68
CA GLN A 13 -14.82 23.27 -6.10
C GLN A 13 -14.31 24.66 -5.68
N SER A 14 -15.19 25.67 -5.62
CA SER A 14 -14.86 27.04 -5.25
C SER A 14 -15.44 27.47 -3.90
N HIS A 15 -15.97 26.53 -3.10
CA HIS A 15 -16.62 26.88 -1.84
C HIS A 15 -15.60 27.41 -0.82
N PRO A 16 -15.81 28.61 -0.24
CA PRO A 16 -14.80 29.30 0.56
C PRO A 16 -14.50 28.59 1.89
N GLU A 17 -15.44 27.80 2.41
CA GLU A 17 -15.28 27.07 3.67
C GLU A 17 -14.48 25.78 3.54
N LEU A 18 -14.22 25.30 2.32
CA LEU A 18 -13.40 24.10 2.14
C LEU A 18 -11.93 24.43 2.32
N SER A 19 -11.21 23.50 2.95
CA SER A 19 -9.75 23.44 2.91
C SER A 19 -9.25 23.03 1.53
N ASP A 20 -7.96 23.25 1.26
CA ASP A 20 -7.37 22.91 -0.03
C ASP A 20 -7.42 21.41 -0.33
N ASP A 21 -7.20 20.54 0.67
CA ASP A 21 -7.31 19.09 0.49
C ASP A 21 -8.77 18.64 0.28
N GLN A 22 -9.74 19.26 0.96
CA GLN A 22 -11.16 19.01 0.70
C GLN A 22 -11.56 19.37 -0.73
N ARG A 23 -11.06 20.50 -1.26
CA ARG A 23 -11.25 20.86 -2.68
C ARG A 23 -10.69 19.80 -3.62
N LEU A 24 -9.53 19.22 -3.32
CA LEU A 24 -8.96 18.14 -4.11
C LEU A 24 -9.83 16.88 -4.11
N TRP A 25 -10.43 16.52 -2.97
CA TRP A 25 -11.40 15.42 -2.89
C TRP A 25 -12.69 15.68 -3.66
N VAL A 26 -13.12 16.94 -3.80
CA VAL A 26 -14.24 17.30 -4.69
C VAL A 26 -13.89 16.99 -6.15
N TYR A 27 -12.66 17.25 -6.60
CA TYR A 27 -12.24 16.85 -7.96
C TYR A 27 -12.24 15.33 -8.14
N VAL A 28 -11.79 14.56 -7.16
CA VAL A 28 -11.85 13.09 -7.19
C VAL A 28 -13.29 12.62 -7.40
N GLY A 29 -14.25 13.14 -6.63
CA GLY A 29 -15.66 12.80 -6.82
C GLY A 29 -16.21 13.19 -8.20
N LEU A 30 -15.74 14.30 -8.77
CA LEU A 30 -16.09 14.69 -10.14
C LEU A 30 -15.49 13.73 -11.18
N LEU A 31 -14.24 13.30 -10.99
CA LEU A 31 -13.56 12.35 -11.87
C LEU A 31 -14.23 10.97 -11.85
N ASP A 32 -14.61 10.48 -10.67
CA ASP A 32 -15.41 9.27 -10.53
C ASP A 32 -16.72 9.36 -11.32
N GLN A 33 -17.41 10.50 -11.23
CA GLN A 33 -18.63 10.71 -12.01
C GLN A 33 -18.38 10.73 -13.52
N ILE A 34 -17.31 11.40 -13.97
CA ILE A 34 -16.90 11.43 -15.39
C ILE A 34 -16.65 9.99 -15.87
N ALA A 35 -15.91 9.19 -15.10
CA ALA A 35 -15.61 7.80 -15.40
C ALA A 35 -16.87 6.93 -15.45
N LEU A 36 -17.76 7.03 -14.46
CA LEU A 36 -19.05 6.32 -14.44
C LEU A 36 -19.96 6.69 -15.62
N SER A 37 -19.86 7.94 -16.07
CA SER A 37 -20.59 8.44 -17.24
C SER A 37 -19.90 8.10 -18.56
N LYS A 38 -18.76 7.39 -18.52
CA LYS A 38 -17.90 7.04 -19.67
C LYS A 38 -17.49 8.27 -20.49
N GLN A 39 -17.32 9.40 -19.82
CA GLN A 39 -16.82 10.63 -20.42
C GLN A 39 -15.30 10.73 -20.22
N SER A 40 -14.66 11.60 -21.00
CA SER A 40 -13.24 11.87 -20.89
C SER A 40 -12.99 13.14 -20.09
N VAL A 41 -11.89 13.16 -19.34
CA VAL A 41 -11.40 14.38 -18.67
C VAL A 41 -10.92 15.37 -19.72
N THR A 42 -11.41 16.60 -19.68
CA THR A 42 -10.97 17.64 -20.62
C THR A 42 -9.57 18.16 -20.27
N PRO A 43 -8.79 18.65 -21.25
CA PRO A 43 -7.50 19.27 -20.99
C PRO A 43 -7.57 20.45 -20.01
N GLU A 44 -8.66 21.22 -20.06
CA GLU A 44 -8.92 22.36 -19.18
C GLU A 44 -9.08 21.90 -17.72
N LEU A 45 -9.91 20.86 -17.49
CA LEU A 45 -10.12 20.29 -16.16
C LEU A 45 -8.82 19.65 -15.62
N ALA A 46 -8.07 18.94 -16.46
CA ALA A 46 -6.78 18.38 -16.06
C ALA A 46 -5.78 19.48 -15.65
N LYS A 47 -5.74 20.60 -16.39
CA LYS A 47 -4.90 21.77 -16.06
C LYS A 47 -5.34 22.43 -14.75
N GLU A 48 -6.65 22.56 -14.54
CA GLU A 48 -7.23 23.10 -13.31
C GLU A 48 -6.83 22.25 -12.10
N ILE A 49 -7.05 20.93 -12.18
CA ILE A 49 -6.65 19.97 -11.14
C ILE A 49 -5.17 20.10 -10.80
N ALA A 50 -4.29 20.12 -11.80
CA ALA A 50 -2.85 20.24 -11.56
C ALA A 50 -2.47 21.56 -10.87
N SER A 51 -3.18 22.65 -11.19
CA SER A 51 -2.97 23.96 -10.56
C SER A 51 -3.45 23.95 -9.11
N SER A 52 -4.63 23.38 -8.85
CA SER A 52 -5.19 23.21 -7.51
C SER A 52 -4.31 22.33 -6.62
N VAL A 53 -3.74 21.24 -7.17
CA VAL A 53 -2.77 20.40 -6.44
C VAL A 53 -1.52 21.19 -6.08
N SER A 54 -0.97 21.96 -7.02
CA SER A 54 0.22 22.77 -6.76
C SER A 54 -0.02 23.81 -5.66
N LEU A 55 -1.19 24.47 -5.68
CA LEU A 55 -1.60 25.43 -4.66
C LEU A 55 -1.77 24.77 -3.29
N ALA A 56 -2.46 23.63 -3.21
CA ALA A 56 -2.68 22.91 -1.96
C ALA A 56 -1.36 22.49 -1.30
N ILE A 57 -0.42 21.98 -2.09
CA ILE A 57 0.91 21.58 -1.60
C ILE A 57 1.72 22.79 -1.14
N ALA A 58 1.63 23.92 -1.85
CA ALA A 58 2.34 25.14 -1.46
C ALA A 58 1.76 25.81 -0.21
N SER A 59 0.46 25.64 0.04
CA SER A 59 -0.28 26.30 1.12
C SER A 59 -0.36 25.46 2.40
N ALA A 60 0.08 24.20 2.36
CA ALA A 60 0.14 23.32 3.52
C ALA A 60 1.01 23.93 4.63
N LYS A 61 0.42 24.12 5.83
CA LYS A 61 1.06 24.83 6.94
C LYS A 61 1.74 23.92 7.94
N ASP A 62 1.41 22.63 7.90
CA ASP A 62 1.91 21.63 8.84
C ASP A 62 2.09 20.27 8.17
N PRO A 63 2.81 19.33 8.80
CA PRO A 63 3.04 18.00 8.24
C PRO A 63 1.76 17.20 7.98
N TYR A 64 0.70 17.40 8.76
CA TYR A 64 -0.57 16.70 8.56
C TYR A 64 -1.26 17.17 7.28
N GLN A 65 -1.37 18.49 7.07
CA GLN A 65 -1.88 19.07 5.83
C GLN A 65 -1.04 18.66 4.63
N GLN A 66 0.30 18.61 4.77
CA GLN A 66 1.18 18.12 3.71
C GLN A 66 0.84 16.68 3.30
N ILE A 67 0.54 15.81 4.27
CA ILE A 67 0.15 14.41 4.00
C ILE A 67 -1.21 14.36 3.31
N THR A 68 -2.24 15.01 3.87
CA THR A 68 -3.61 14.95 3.32
C THR A 68 -3.69 15.56 1.93
N SER A 69 -3.09 16.73 1.70
CA SER A 69 -3.04 17.36 0.38
C SER A 69 -2.24 16.55 -0.63
N THR A 70 -1.17 15.85 -0.22
CA THR A 70 -0.42 14.97 -1.14
C THR A 70 -1.26 13.78 -1.56
N TYR A 71 -1.96 13.10 -0.63
CA TYR A 71 -2.81 11.97 -0.98
C TYR A 71 -3.98 12.39 -1.87
N ALA A 72 -4.69 13.47 -1.52
CA ALA A 72 -5.77 13.99 -2.34
C ALA A 72 -5.27 14.40 -3.74
N GLY A 73 -4.11 15.06 -3.81
CA GLY A 73 -3.51 15.46 -5.08
C GLY A 73 -3.01 14.28 -5.92
N TYR A 74 -2.48 13.24 -5.28
CA TYR A 74 -2.13 11.99 -5.95
C TYR A 74 -3.35 11.36 -6.64
N HIS A 75 -4.47 11.23 -5.92
CA HIS A 75 -5.71 10.68 -6.47
C HIS A 75 -6.24 11.52 -7.63
N ALA A 76 -6.39 12.84 -7.41
CA ALA A 76 -6.88 13.76 -8.42
C ALA A 76 -6.01 13.75 -9.69
N LEU A 77 -4.67 13.71 -9.56
CA LEU A 77 -3.77 13.64 -10.70
C LEU A 77 -3.84 12.27 -11.41
N LYS A 78 -3.86 11.17 -10.66
CA LYS A 78 -3.95 9.82 -11.24
C LYS A 78 -5.25 9.64 -12.03
N GLU A 79 -6.38 9.96 -11.43
CA GLU A 79 -7.72 9.77 -12.01
C GLU A 79 -8.00 10.74 -13.17
N SER A 80 -7.30 11.87 -13.21
CA SER A 80 -7.30 12.79 -14.37
C SER A 80 -6.32 12.40 -15.49
N GLY A 81 -5.69 11.21 -15.40
CA GLY A 81 -4.75 10.73 -16.41
C GLY A 81 -3.36 11.37 -16.36
N GLN A 82 -3.04 12.13 -15.30
CA GLN A 82 -1.78 12.85 -15.13
C GLN A 82 -0.74 12.04 -14.32
N THR A 83 -0.52 10.79 -14.73
CA THR A 83 0.34 9.80 -14.03
C THR A 83 1.74 10.32 -13.71
N GLU A 84 2.42 10.99 -14.64
CA GLU A 84 3.78 11.51 -14.38
C GLU A 84 3.80 12.65 -13.36
N LYS A 85 2.74 13.48 -13.30
CA LYS A 85 2.61 14.51 -12.25
C LYS A 85 2.33 13.86 -10.89
N ALA A 86 1.47 12.85 -10.84
CA ALA A 86 1.19 12.09 -9.63
C ALA A 86 2.46 11.42 -9.08
N LYS A 87 3.25 10.80 -9.96
CA LYS A 87 4.55 10.21 -9.64
C LYS A 87 5.53 11.25 -9.12
N SER A 88 5.66 12.39 -9.80
CA SER A 88 6.55 13.49 -9.40
C SER A 88 6.19 14.04 -8.02
N LEU A 89 4.88 14.20 -7.74
CA LEU A 89 4.37 14.60 -6.43
C LEU A 89 4.82 13.63 -5.33
N LEU A 90 4.58 12.33 -5.50
CA LEU A 90 4.96 11.31 -4.52
C LEU A 90 6.49 11.20 -4.34
N GLN A 91 7.26 11.26 -5.43
CA GLN A 91 8.73 11.24 -5.37
C GLN A 91 9.28 12.46 -4.61
N SER A 92 8.62 13.62 -4.70
CA SER A 92 9.00 14.78 -3.90
C SER A 92 8.83 14.51 -2.40
N GLN A 93 7.80 13.76 -2.00
CA GLN A 93 7.58 13.38 -0.61
C GLN A 93 8.60 12.33 -0.13
N VAL A 94 8.98 11.38 -0.99
CA VAL A 94 10.05 10.43 -0.67
C VAL A 94 11.35 11.16 -0.32
N LYS A 95 11.70 12.22 -1.05
CA LYS A 95 12.91 13.01 -0.81
C LYS A 95 12.85 13.87 0.46
N LYS A 96 11.65 14.33 0.84
CA LYS A 96 11.43 15.28 1.95
C LYS A 96 11.26 14.60 3.31
N ASN A 97 10.86 13.32 3.35
CA ASN A 97 10.44 12.65 4.58
C ASN A 97 11.44 11.60 5.05
N ASN A 98 11.75 11.58 6.35
CA ASN A 98 12.69 10.63 6.97
C ASN A 98 12.17 9.18 7.03
N ASN A 99 10.87 8.95 6.85
CA ASN A 99 10.27 7.62 6.81
C ASN A 99 9.32 7.50 5.60
N PRO A 100 9.86 7.37 4.38
CA PRO A 100 9.10 7.55 3.14
C PRO A 100 8.37 6.28 2.66
N ALA A 101 8.38 5.19 3.43
CA ALA A 101 7.89 3.88 2.99
C ALA A 101 6.43 3.91 2.52
N TYR A 102 5.55 4.66 3.18
CA TYR A 102 4.16 4.82 2.74
C TYR A 102 4.06 5.47 1.35
N TRP A 103 4.90 6.47 1.05
CA TRP A 103 4.95 7.11 -0.27
C TRP A 103 5.49 6.16 -1.35
N MET A 104 6.47 5.32 -1.00
CA MET A 104 6.98 4.28 -1.90
C MET A 104 5.93 3.23 -2.22
N LEU A 105 5.12 2.80 -1.25
CA LEU A 105 3.99 1.90 -1.50
C LEU A 105 2.94 2.57 -2.40
N THR A 106 2.65 3.85 -2.23
CA THR A 106 1.76 4.58 -3.13
C THR A 106 2.34 4.69 -4.55
N LEU A 107 3.65 4.88 -4.69
CA LEU A 107 4.35 4.83 -5.98
C LEU A 107 4.29 3.44 -6.62
N ALA A 108 4.41 2.37 -5.83
CA ALA A 108 4.27 1.00 -6.32
C ALA A 108 2.86 0.74 -6.85
N ASN A 109 1.83 1.20 -6.13
CA ASN A 109 0.43 1.08 -6.58
C ASN A 109 0.16 1.91 -7.85
N LEU A 110 0.75 3.10 -7.95
CA LEU A 110 0.66 3.92 -9.16
C LEU A 110 1.28 3.20 -10.37
N ALA A 111 2.48 2.64 -10.21
CA ALA A 111 3.16 1.88 -11.25
C ALA A 111 2.37 0.64 -11.68
N GLN A 112 1.77 -0.10 -10.74
CA GLN A 112 0.88 -1.22 -11.07
C GLN A 112 -0.32 -0.77 -11.90
N SER A 113 -1.00 0.30 -11.48
CA SER A 113 -2.15 0.82 -12.24
C SER A 113 -1.79 1.40 -13.61
N ALA A 114 -0.50 1.60 -13.88
CA ALA A 114 0.04 2.05 -15.15
C ALA A 114 0.70 0.91 -15.95
N ASP A 115 0.46 -0.36 -15.58
CA ASP A 115 1.03 -1.55 -16.19
C ASP A 115 2.57 -1.56 -16.23
N GLN A 116 3.21 -1.04 -15.18
CA GLN A 116 4.66 -0.97 -15.00
C GLN A 116 5.14 -1.88 -13.84
N PRO A 117 5.10 -3.23 -14.02
CA PRO A 117 5.39 -4.18 -12.94
C PRO A 117 6.81 -4.06 -12.37
N ASP A 118 7.82 -3.84 -13.21
CA ASP A 118 9.22 -3.71 -12.76
C ASP A 118 9.41 -2.47 -11.88
N MET A 119 8.77 -1.35 -12.25
CA MET A 119 8.82 -0.13 -11.44
C MET A 119 8.08 -0.30 -10.12
N ALA A 120 6.95 -1.02 -10.12
CA ALA A 120 6.22 -1.33 -8.90
C ALA A 120 7.06 -2.18 -7.94
N LEU A 121 7.68 -3.26 -8.45
CA LEU A 121 8.58 -4.11 -7.67
C LEU A 121 9.78 -3.34 -7.13
N ASN A 122 10.35 -2.43 -7.92
CA ASN A 122 11.45 -1.58 -7.46
C ASN A 122 11.03 -0.70 -6.27
N TRP A 123 9.83 -0.11 -6.28
CA TRP A 123 9.35 0.70 -5.16
C TRP A 123 9.05 -0.12 -3.89
N TYR A 124 8.46 -1.31 -4.03
CA TYR A 124 8.29 -2.21 -2.89
C TYR A 124 9.64 -2.65 -2.30
N SER A 125 10.58 -3.01 -3.16
CA SER A 125 11.95 -3.39 -2.77
C SER A 125 12.66 -2.23 -2.07
N GLU A 126 12.51 -1.00 -2.57
CA GLU A 126 13.07 0.20 -1.93
C GLU A 126 12.54 0.41 -0.52
N ALA A 127 11.21 0.31 -0.34
CA ALA A 127 10.57 0.47 0.97
C ALA A 127 11.09 -0.57 1.97
N TYR A 128 11.25 -1.82 1.52
CA TYR A 128 11.84 -2.88 2.33
C TYR A 128 13.34 -2.62 2.61
N ARG A 129 14.13 -2.24 1.61
CA ARG A 129 15.58 -2.03 1.76
C ARG A 129 15.90 -0.87 2.70
N GLN A 130 15.13 0.21 2.67
CA GLN A 130 15.33 1.37 3.54
C GLN A 130 14.80 1.15 4.97
N SER A 131 14.04 0.09 5.21
CA SER A 131 13.48 -0.19 6.52
C SER A 131 14.55 -0.58 7.54
N LYS A 132 14.43 -0.02 8.76
CA LYS A 132 15.36 -0.23 9.86
C LYS A 132 14.62 -0.80 11.07
N GLY A 133 15.22 -1.81 11.70
CA GLY A 133 14.62 -2.52 12.82
C GLY A 133 13.70 -3.65 12.34
N THR A 134 13.78 -4.77 13.05
CA THR A 134 13.19 -6.07 12.68
C THR A 134 11.68 -5.99 12.42
N ALA A 135 10.92 -5.32 13.29
CA ALA A 135 9.47 -5.17 13.12
C ALA A 135 9.08 -4.30 11.90
N THR A 136 9.86 -3.27 11.58
CA THR A 136 9.60 -2.41 10.41
C THR A 136 10.04 -3.10 9.12
N ARG A 137 11.12 -3.90 9.16
CA ARG A 137 11.52 -4.80 8.07
C ARG A 137 10.43 -5.82 7.76
N LEU A 138 9.89 -6.47 8.79
CA LEU A 138 8.78 -7.41 8.66
C LEU A 138 7.54 -6.74 8.04
N GLN A 139 7.18 -5.54 8.52
CA GLN A 139 6.05 -4.78 7.97
C GLN A 139 6.22 -4.51 6.47
N TRP A 140 7.31 -3.87 6.05
CA TRP A 140 7.48 -3.47 4.64
C TRP A 140 7.83 -4.64 3.72
N GLY A 141 8.58 -5.62 4.23
CA GLY A 141 8.91 -6.82 3.50
C GLY A 141 7.68 -7.68 3.20
N SER A 142 6.69 -7.74 4.09
CA SER A 142 5.41 -8.43 3.78
C SER A 142 4.62 -7.75 2.64
N TYR A 143 4.72 -6.43 2.46
CA TYR A 143 4.16 -5.77 1.27
C TYR A 143 4.98 -6.06 0.01
N TYR A 144 6.31 -6.16 0.13
CA TYR A 144 7.15 -6.56 -0.99
C TYR A 144 6.89 -8.01 -1.43
N LEU A 145 6.60 -8.92 -0.50
CA LEU A 145 6.19 -10.29 -0.80
C LEU A 145 4.89 -10.32 -1.61
N VAL A 146 3.88 -9.54 -1.22
CA VAL A 146 2.64 -9.37 -2.01
C VAL A 146 2.99 -8.92 -3.42
N GLY A 147 3.80 -7.87 -3.55
CA GLY A 147 4.24 -7.36 -4.86
C GLY A 147 4.94 -8.41 -5.71
N LEU A 148 5.87 -9.19 -5.15
CA LEU A 148 6.57 -10.27 -5.85
C LEU A 148 5.62 -11.36 -6.33
N VAL A 149 4.73 -11.83 -5.47
CA VAL A 149 3.76 -12.87 -5.82
C VAL A 149 2.77 -12.38 -6.88
N THR A 150 2.30 -11.13 -6.79
CA THR A 150 1.35 -10.57 -7.76
C THR A 150 2.00 -10.29 -9.11
N LEU A 151 3.22 -9.75 -9.14
CA LEU A 151 3.83 -9.21 -10.36
C LEU A 151 4.89 -10.13 -10.98
N SER A 152 5.39 -11.10 -10.21
CA SER A 152 6.40 -12.06 -10.64
C SER A 152 6.22 -13.45 -9.98
N PRO A 153 5.02 -14.06 -10.05
CA PRO A 153 4.70 -15.32 -9.37
C PRO A 153 5.62 -16.49 -9.76
N GLN A 154 6.23 -16.44 -10.94
CA GLN A 154 7.17 -17.44 -11.44
C GLN A 154 8.58 -17.33 -10.81
N ASN A 155 8.89 -16.21 -10.15
CA ASN A 155 10.22 -15.99 -9.56
C ASN A 155 10.33 -16.62 -8.17
N PHE A 156 10.27 -17.95 -8.14
CA PHE A 156 10.33 -18.74 -6.91
C PHE A 156 11.57 -18.41 -6.07
N THR A 157 12.73 -18.18 -6.68
CA THR A 157 13.98 -17.85 -5.98
C THR A 157 13.86 -16.55 -5.20
N ALA A 158 13.31 -15.48 -5.80
CA ALA A 158 13.12 -14.22 -5.10
C ALA A 158 12.08 -14.32 -3.98
N ILE A 159 10.96 -15.02 -4.25
CA ILE A 159 9.88 -15.20 -3.28
C ILE A 159 10.35 -16.03 -2.09
N SER A 160 10.95 -17.19 -2.32
CA SER A 160 11.46 -18.07 -1.26
C SER A 160 12.55 -17.39 -0.43
N GLY A 161 13.51 -16.70 -1.07
CA GLY A 161 14.53 -15.93 -0.35
C GLY A 161 13.94 -14.84 0.54
N LEU A 162 12.91 -14.12 0.06
CA LEU A 162 12.24 -13.12 0.88
C LEU A 162 11.46 -13.74 2.05
N VAL A 163 10.74 -14.85 1.82
CA VAL A 163 10.00 -15.55 2.88
C VAL A 163 10.92 -15.99 4.01
N HIS A 164 12.05 -16.63 3.71
CA HIS A 164 13.02 -17.04 4.74
C HIS A 164 13.48 -15.84 5.57
N ASN A 165 13.88 -14.74 4.91
CA ASN A 165 14.27 -13.52 5.62
C ASN A 165 13.15 -13.02 6.53
N LEU A 166 11.90 -12.97 6.06
CA LEU A 166 10.78 -12.45 6.86
C LEU A 166 10.46 -13.36 8.05
N ILE A 167 10.51 -14.68 7.87
CA ILE A 167 10.33 -15.63 8.97
C ILE A 167 11.45 -15.45 10.00
N ASP A 168 12.70 -15.26 9.58
CA ASP A 168 13.81 -14.94 10.48
C ASP A 168 13.57 -13.66 11.27
N GLU A 169 13.04 -12.59 10.64
CA GLU A 169 12.65 -11.36 11.37
C GLU A 169 11.63 -11.67 12.49
N THR A 170 10.66 -12.58 12.26
CA THR A 170 9.66 -12.93 13.29
C THR A 170 10.27 -13.63 14.49
N THR A 171 11.29 -14.47 14.30
CA THR A 171 11.91 -15.26 15.39
C THR A 171 12.83 -14.41 16.25
N GLN A 172 13.43 -13.37 15.68
CA GLN A 172 14.28 -12.40 16.38
C GLN A 172 13.49 -11.44 17.28
N LEU A 173 12.18 -11.29 17.05
CA LEU A 173 11.31 -10.46 17.87
C LEU A 173 10.75 -11.23 19.06
N THR A 174 10.63 -10.54 20.21
CA THR A 174 9.90 -11.05 21.38
C THR A 174 8.39 -11.01 21.17
N ASP A 175 7.92 -10.12 20.30
CA ASP A 175 6.51 -9.89 19.94
C ASP A 175 6.26 -10.21 18.45
N GLY A 176 7.07 -11.07 17.84
CA GLY A 176 7.10 -11.33 16.40
C GLY A 176 5.81 -11.89 15.78
N VAL A 177 4.89 -12.40 16.60
CA VAL A 177 3.56 -12.87 16.16
C VAL A 177 2.41 -12.12 16.86
N ALA A 178 2.72 -10.99 17.49
CA ALA A 178 1.77 -10.18 18.26
C ALA A 178 1.56 -8.79 17.64
N GLY A 179 0.49 -8.10 18.05
CA GLY A 179 0.25 -6.69 17.74
C GLY A 179 0.36 -6.36 16.25
N ARG A 180 1.25 -5.42 15.90
CA ARG A 180 1.47 -5.04 14.49
C ARG A 180 2.16 -6.14 13.66
N ASN A 181 2.98 -6.98 14.29
CA ASN A 181 3.72 -8.03 13.60
C ASN A 181 2.79 -9.17 13.19
N GLN A 182 1.76 -9.46 14.00
CA GLN A 182 0.68 -10.39 13.66
C GLN A 182 0.06 -10.09 12.29
N LYS A 183 -0.23 -8.81 12.00
CA LYS A 183 -0.79 -8.40 10.70
C LYS A 183 0.17 -8.63 9.53
N ALA A 184 1.47 -8.47 9.75
CA ALA A 184 2.47 -8.75 8.73
C ALA A 184 2.62 -10.26 8.50
N VAL A 185 2.62 -11.06 9.57
CA VAL A 185 2.61 -12.53 9.50
C VAL A 185 1.38 -13.05 8.78
N GLN A 186 0.18 -12.55 9.13
CA GLN A 186 -1.06 -12.91 8.44
C GLN A 186 -0.98 -12.61 6.95
N ARG A 187 -0.44 -11.45 6.57
CA ARG A 187 -0.23 -11.10 5.16
C ARG A 187 0.69 -12.09 4.46
N ILE A 188 1.82 -12.44 5.09
CA ILE A 188 2.77 -13.42 4.54
C ILE A 188 2.08 -14.76 4.29
N LEU A 189 1.42 -15.31 5.32
CA LEU A 189 0.77 -16.63 5.22
C LEU A 189 -0.34 -16.62 4.19
N THR A 190 -1.24 -15.64 4.21
CA THR A 190 -2.33 -15.54 3.22
C THR A 190 -1.81 -15.39 1.80
N THR A 191 -0.74 -14.60 1.58
CA THR A 191 -0.13 -14.46 0.26
C THR A 191 0.47 -15.79 -0.23
N LEU A 192 1.16 -16.54 0.63
CA LEU A 192 1.72 -17.84 0.27
C LEU A 192 0.64 -18.89 0.03
N GLN A 193 -0.41 -18.92 0.85
CA GLN A 193 -1.56 -19.81 0.69
C GLN A 193 -2.25 -19.60 -0.67
N GLN A 194 -2.43 -18.35 -1.08
CA GLN A 194 -3.06 -18.03 -2.37
C GLN A 194 -2.16 -18.34 -3.58
N TRP A 195 -0.84 -18.37 -3.38
CA TRP A 195 0.14 -18.57 -4.45
C TRP A 195 0.59 -20.01 -4.60
N ALA A 196 0.66 -20.78 -3.51
CA ALA A 196 1.21 -22.11 -3.50
C ALA A 196 0.31 -23.11 -4.24
N SER A 197 0.74 -23.53 -5.42
CA SER A 197 0.12 -24.58 -6.22
C SER A 197 1.09 -25.71 -6.56
N GLU A 198 2.38 -25.43 -6.63
CA GLU A 198 3.43 -26.40 -6.98
C GLU A 198 4.12 -26.95 -5.73
N PRO A 199 4.67 -28.19 -5.76
CA PRO A 199 5.28 -28.81 -4.58
C PRO A 199 6.31 -27.93 -3.84
N PRO A 200 7.26 -27.25 -4.52
CA PRO A 200 8.20 -26.37 -3.83
C PRO A 200 7.55 -25.17 -3.12
N GLN A 201 6.41 -24.69 -3.63
CA GLN A 201 5.66 -23.58 -3.03
C GLN A 201 4.87 -24.05 -1.81
N VAL A 202 4.27 -25.25 -1.90
CA VAL A 202 3.59 -25.89 -0.77
C VAL A 202 4.58 -26.18 0.37
N GLU A 203 5.78 -26.65 0.05
CA GLU A 203 6.85 -26.84 1.04
C GLU A 203 7.26 -25.52 1.72
N LEU A 204 7.38 -24.42 0.95
CA LEU A 204 7.70 -23.11 1.50
C LEU A 204 6.58 -22.58 2.42
N LEU A 205 5.33 -22.79 2.06
CA LEU A 205 4.18 -22.45 2.92
C LEU A 205 4.23 -23.26 4.22
N ALA A 206 4.41 -24.58 4.14
CA ALA A 206 4.49 -25.45 5.31
C ALA A 206 5.65 -25.05 6.24
N TYR A 207 6.80 -24.66 5.68
CA TYR A 207 7.91 -24.09 6.44
C TYR A 207 7.50 -22.83 7.20
N ALA A 208 6.86 -21.88 6.53
CA ALA A 208 6.42 -20.61 7.13
C ALA A 208 5.39 -20.85 8.25
N GLU A 209 4.40 -21.72 8.02
CA GLU A 209 3.39 -22.08 9.02
C GLU A 209 4.01 -22.76 10.24
N LEU A 210 4.92 -23.71 10.05
CA LEU A 210 5.63 -24.36 11.15
C LEU A 210 6.41 -23.34 12.00
N ALA A 211 7.16 -22.45 11.35
CA ALA A 211 7.93 -21.42 12.05
C ALA A 211 7.03 -20.48 12.87
N VAL A 212 5.88 -20.07 12.32
CA VAL A 212 4.89 -19.26 13.05
C VAL A 212 4.28 -20.03 14.22
N ARG A 213 3.91 -21.31 14.05
CA ARG A 213 3.38 -22.16 15.13
C ARG A 213 4.38 -22.29 16.28
N GLU A 214 5.67 -22.50 16.00
CA GLU A 214 6.71 -22.55 17.03
C GLU A 214 6.91 -21.20 17.72
N ASN A 215 6.83 -20.10 16.97
CA ASN A 215 6.92 -18.76 17.55
C ASN A 215 5.72 -18.44 18.45
N CYS A 216 4.50 -18.86 18.07
CA CYS A 216 3.31 -18.79 18.91
C CYS A 216 3.48 -19.58 20.22
N LYS A 217 3.98 -20.82 20.16
CA LYS A 217 4.23 -21.63 21.37
C LYS A 217 5.24 -20.96 22.31
N ARG A 218 6.29 -20.36 21.74
CA ARG A 218 7.35 -19.65 22.48
C ARG A 218 6.83 -18.37 23.14
N GLN A 219 6.08 -17.55 22.41
CA GLN A 219 5.58 -16.26 22.93
C GLN A 219 4.37 -16.42 23.86
N TYR A 220 3.54 -17.43 23.61
CA TYR A 220 2.33 -17.72 24.39
C TYR A 220 2.43 -19.14 25.01
N PRO A 221 3.07 -19.28 26.19
CA PRO A 221 3.26 -20.58 26.84
C PRO A 221 1.95 -21.18 27.40
N GLN A 222 0.89 -20.38 27.56
CA GLN A 222 -0.41 -20.79 28.12
C GLN A 222 -1.55 -20.62 27.10
N GLN A 223 -2.63 -21.38 27.28
CA GLN A 223 -3.93 -21.11 26.65
C GLN A 223 -4.67 -20.00 27.42
N PRO A 224 -5.57 -19.18 26.82
CA PRO A 224 -6.09 -19.23 25.44
C PRO A 224 -5.30 -18.40 24.41
N ASP A 225 -4.40 -17.50 24.84
CA ASP A 225 -3.67 -16.58 23.94
C ASP A 225 -2.88 -17.33 22.84
N ARG A 226 -2.42 -18.55 23.14
CA ARG A 226 -1.78 -19.43 22.15
C ARG A 226 -2.74 -19.83 21.03
N ALA A 227 -4.00 -20.14 21.32
CA ALA A 227 -4.97 -20.58 20.32
C ALA A 227 -5.22 -19.47 19.29
N ASP A 228 -5.39 -18.23 19.74
CA ASP A 228 -5.59 -17.07 18.85
C ASP A 228 -4.38 -16.83 17.93
N CYS A 229 -3.17 -17.09 18.42
CA CYS A 229 -1.95 -17.02 17.61
C CYS A 229 -1.86 -18.18 16.60
N LEU A 230 -2.19 -19.40 17.01
CA LEU A 230 -2.17 -20.58 16.14
C LEU A 230 -3.21 -20.49 15.01
N ALA A 231 -4.32 -19.80 15.25
CA ALA A 231 -5.36 -19.55 14.24
C ALA A 231 -4.81 -18.88 12.95
N LEU A 232 -3.70 -18.14 13.03
CA LEU A 232 -2.99 -17.58 11.87
C LEU A 232 -2.58 -18.65 10.84
N THR A 233 -2.38 -19.89 11.31
CA THR A 233 -1.91 -21.05 10.53
C THR A 233 -2.96 -22.14 10.35
N ASP A 234 -4.13 -22.00 10.98
CA ASP A 234 -5.15 -23.05 11.01
C ASP A 234 -6.16 -22.94 9.87
N HIS A 235 -6.10 -21.89 9.04
CA HIS A 235 -7.17 -21.59 8.10
C HIS A 235 -7.33 -22.56 6.93
N PHE A 236 -6.45 -23.54 6.69
CA PHE A 236 -6.55 -24.40 5.49
C PHE A 236 -6.04 -25.85 5.69
N SER A 237 -6.14 -26.41 6.89
CA SER A 237 -5.85 -27.83 7.17
C SER A 237 -7.04 -28.76 6.88
N ASP A 238 -7.72 -28.57 5.75
CA ASP A 238 -8.78 -29.48 5.25
C ASP A 238 -8.39 -30.08 3.90
#